data_AF-A0A069S6R3-F1
#
_entry.id   AF-A0A069S6R3-F1
#
_cell.length_a   1.000
_cell.length_b   1.000
_cell.length_c   1.000
_cell.angle_alpha   90.00
_cell.angle_beta   90.00
_cell.angle_gamma   90.00
#
_symmetry.space_group_name_H-M   'P 1'
#
loop_
_entity.id
_entity.type
_entity.pdbx_description
1 polymer ?
#
loop_
_entity_poly.entity_id
_entity_poly.type
_entity_poly.pdbx_seq_one_letter_code
_entity_poly.pdbx_strand_id
1 'polypeptide(L)'
;MKLTDIFNKKSGPDEARLNLARWYNEVEKFDYMEFNKVLDTFSNHSTTIINYFEERLTNASAESFNAKIKAFRSQLRGVADLKFFMFRLARLYA
;
A
#
# COMPACT_ATOMS: atom_id res chain seq x y z
N MET A 1 -1.81 20.25 3.52
CA MET A 1 -1.97 19.57 2.20
C MET A 1 -2.39 18.13 2.42
N LYS A 2 -3.38 17.56 1.70
CA LYS A 2 -3.81 16.18 2.00
C LYS A 2 -2.78 15.18 1.47
N LEU A 3 -2.49 14.14 2.25
CA LEU A 3 -1.55 13.08 1.88
C LEU A 3 -1.87 12.46 0.51
N THR A 4 -3.15 12.21 0.23
CA THR A 4 -3.63 11.67 -1.05
C THR A 4 -3.22 12.51 -2.25
N ASP A 5 -3.24 13.83 -2.09
CA ASP A 5 -2.91 14.76 -3.18
C ASP A 5 -1.42 14.68 -3.52
N ILE A 6 -0.57 14.39 -2.53
CA ILE A 6 0.87 14.20 -2.70
C ILE A 6 1.14 12.97 -3.57
N PHE A 7 0.52 11.84 -3.26
CA PHE A 7 0.71 10.59 -4.02
C PHE A 7 0.09 10.64 -5.42
N ASN A 8 -1.07 11.30 -5.57
CA ASN A 8 -1.76 11.42 -6.85
C ASN A 8 -1.10 12.43 -7.79
N LYS A 9 -0.45 13.47 -7.26
CA LYS A 9 0.30 14.43 -8.08
C LYS A 9 1.47 13.73 -8.76
N LYS A 10 1.66 13.97 -10.06
CA LYS A 10 2.81 13.46 -10.84
C LYS A 10 4.09 14.25 -10.53
N SER A 11 4.56 14.18 -9.29
CA SER A 11 5.81 14.77 -8.82
C SER A 11 6.95 13.75 -8.84
N GLY A 12 8.18 14.26 -8.98
CA GLY A 12 9.41 13.47 -8.78
C GLY A 12 9.81 13.35 -7.30
N PRO A 13 10.86 12.58 -6.99
CA PRO A 13 11.28 12.27 -5.62
C PRO A 13 11.54 13.48 -4.73
N ASP A 14 12.21 14.52 -5.23
CA ASP A 14 12.60 15.66 -4.40
C ASP A 14 11.42 16.58 -4.06
N GLU A 15 10.51 16.79 -5.01
CA GLU A 15 9.28 17.52 -4.74
C GLU A 15 8.38 16.73 -3.78
N ALA A 16 8.30 15.41 -3.94
CA ALA A 16 7.57 14.54 -3.02
C ALA A 16 8.14 14.55 -1.60
N ARG A 17 9.47 14.51 -1.44
CA ARG A 17 10.17 14.64 -0.15
C ARG A 17 9.76 15.91 0.58
N LEU A 18 9.85 17.06 -0.08
CA LEU A 18 9.49 18.35 0.52
C LEU A 18 8.02 18.38 0.95
N ASN A 19 7.14 17.86 0.09
CA ASN A 19 5.71 17.81 0.33
C ASN A 19 5.32 16.88 1.49
N LEU A 20 5.95 15.71 1.58
CA LEU A 20 5.76 14.76 2.67
C LEU A 20 6.30 15.32 3.99
N ALA A 21 7.44 16.02 3.99
CA ALA A 21 7.96 16.69 5.18
C ALA A 21 6.99 17.78 5.70
N ARG A 22 6.37 18.55 4.79
CA ARG A 22 5.34 19.53 5.15
C ARG A 22 4.11 18.86 5.77
N TRP A 23 3.65 17.76 5.18
CA TRP A 23 2.53 16.99 5.72
C TRP A 23 2.86 16.36 7.09
N TYR A 24 4.07 15.82 7.26
CA TYR A 24 4.53 15.27 8.54
C TYR A 24 4.43 16.33 9.65
N ASN A 25 4.98 17.53 9.40
CA ASN A 25 4.93 18.64 10.35
C ASN A 25 3.49 19.13 10.63
N GLU A 26 2.59 19.04 9.65
CA GLU A 26 1.18 19.34 9.87
C GLU A 26 0.56 18.31 10.82
N VAL A 27 0.78 17.01 10.58
CA VAL A 27 0.25 15.90 11.41
C VAL A 27 0.81 15.91 12.83
N GLU A 28 2.11 16.14 12.99
CA GLU A 28 2.77 16.24 14.29
C GLU A 28 2.16 17.37 15.14
N LYS A 29 1.81 18.51 14.52
CA LYS A 29 1.16 19.64 15.21
C LYS A 29 -0.26 19.37 15.69
N PHE A 30 -0.94 18.36 15.14
CA PHE A 30 -2.28 18.00 15.65
C PHE A 30 -2.20 17.31 17.02
N ASP A 31 -1.01 16.84 17.45
CA ASP A 31 -0.74 16.30 18.79
C ASP A 31 -1.72 15.20 19.27
N TYR A 32 -2.17 14.36 18.33
CA TYR A 32 -2.96 13.17 18.65
C TYR A 32 -2.05 11.94 18.70
N MET A 33 -2.03 11.28 19.85
CA MET A 33 -1.17 10.12 20.11
C MET A 33 -1.41 8.96 19.13
N GLU A 34 -2.63 8.84 18.58
CA GLU A 34 -2.99 7.82 17.60
C GLU A 34 -2.18 7.94 16.31
N PHE A 35 -1.77 9.15 15.94
CA PHE A 35 -0.96 9.38 14.74
C PHE A 35 0.55 9.21 14.97
N ASN A 36 1.03 9.16 16.22
CA ASN A 36 2.46 8.98 16.50
C ASN A 36 2.99 7.69 15.86
N LYS A 37 2.22 6.58 15.94
CA LYS A 37 2.59 5.32 15.26
C LYS A 37 2.67 5.48 13.74
N VAL A 38 1.80 6.30 13.16
CA VAL A 38 1.82 6.59 11.73
C VAL A 38 3.06 7.39 11.36
N LEU A 39 3.37 8.44 12.13
CA LEU A 39 4.56 9.27 11.94
C LEU A 39 5.85 8.45 12.08
N ASP A 40 5.96 7.60 13.10
CA ASP A 40 7.09 6.69 13.28
C ASP A 40 7.26 5.76 12.07
N THR A 41 6.16 5.17 11.58
CA THR A 41 6.19 4.31 10.38
C THR A 41 6.65 5.09 9.15
N PHE A 42 6.16 6.32 8.97
CA PHE A 42 6.57 7.20 7.87
C PHE A 42 8.05 7.56 7.92
N SER A 43 8.57 7.86 9.11
CA SER A 43 9.98 8.18 9.32
C SER A 43 10.87 6.97 9.02
N ASN A 44 10.53 5.82 9.61
CA ASN A 44 11.28 4.56 9.49
C ASN A 44 11.33 4.02 8.06
N HIS A 45 10.28 4.28 7.27
CA HIS A 45 10.16 3.81 5.88
C HIS A 45 10.26 4.93 4.84
N SER A 46 10.74 6.12 5.23
CA SER A 46 10.81 7.30 4.37
C SER A 46 11.50 7.04 3.03
N THR A 47 12.64 6.34 3.02
CA THR A 47 13.35 5.96 1.78
C THR A 47 12.46 5.14 0.85
N THR A 48 11.81 4.08 1.35
CA THR A 48 10.94 3.22 0.56
C THR A 48 9.71 3.97 0.06
N ILE A 49 9.14 4.87 0.87
CA ILE A 49 8.02 5.73 0.48
C ILE A 49 8.42 6.66 -0.66
N ILE A 50 9.63 7.23 -0.63
CA ILE A 50 10.11 8.10 -1.71
C ILE A 50 10.40 7.33 -2.99
N ASN A 51 10.88 6.09 -2.92
CA ASN A 51 11.12 5.26 -4.10
C ASN A 51 9.85 5.07 -4.96
N TYR A 52 8.65 5.14 -4.36
CA TYR A 52 7.39 5.17 -5.12
C TYR A 52 7.37 6.29 -6.17
N PHE A 53 7.98 7.45 -5.90
CA PHE A 53 7.93 8.60 -6.82
C PHE A 53 8.92 8.50 -7.99
N GLU A 54 9.76 7.46 -8.05
CA GLU A 54 10.60 7.17 -9.21
C GLU A 54 9.78 6.46 -10.30
N GLU A 55 9.40 5.20 -10.06
CA GLU A 55 8.76 4.34 -11.04
C GLU A 55 7.24 4.19 -10.82
N ARG A 56 6.71 4.66 -9.67
CA ARG A 56 5.29 4.54 -9.29
C ARG A 56 4.75 3.12 -9.32
N LEU A 57 5.61 2.14 -9.09
CA LEU A 57 5.21 0.75 -8.93
C LEU A 57 4.33 0.63 -7.69
N THR A 58 3.14 0.04 -7.88
CA THR A 58 2.18 -0.20 -6.80
C THR A 58 2.00 -1.68 -6.58
N ASN A 59 1.72 -2.06 -5.34
CA ASN A 59 1.36 -3.43 -4.98
C ASN A 59 -0.10 -3.77 -5.31
N ALA A 60 -0.83 -2.87 -5.98
CA ALA A 60 -2.27 -2.97 -6.22
C ALA A 60 -2.66 -4.28 -6.95
N SER A 61 -1.85 -4.71 -7.94
CA SER A 61 -2.08 -5.97 -8.66
C SER A 61 -1.94 -7.18 -7.74
N ALA A 62 -0.94 -7.20 -6.86
CA ALA A 62 -0.74 -8.28 -5.90
C ALA A 62 -1.80 -8.26 -4.78
N GLU A 63 -2.24 -7.08 -4.33
CA GLU A 63 -3.34 -6.94 -3.37
C GLU A 63 -4.66 -7.44 -3.96
N SER A 64 -4.96 -7.08 -5.21
CA SER A 64 -6.12 -7.59 -5.95
C SER A 64 -6.07 -9.11 -6.09
N PHE A 65 -4.90 -9.66 -6.41
CA PHE A 65 -4.68 -11.11 -6.47
C PHE A 65 -4.93 -11.78 -5.11
N ASN A 66 -4.37 -11.23 -4.03
CA ASN A 66 -4.59 -11.72 -2.67
C ASN A 66 -6.07 -11.65 -2.24
N ALA A 67 -6.77 -10.59 -2.61
CA ALA A 67 -8.20 -10.42 -2.32
C ALA A 67 -9.04 -11.50 -3.01
N LYS A 68 -8.78 -11.76 -4.29
CA LYS A 68 -9.46 -12.82 -5.05
C LYS A 68 -9.13 -14.22 -4.51
N ILE A 69 -7.88 -14.50 -4.10
CA ILE A 69 -7.53 -15.76 -3.40
C ILE A 69 -8.34 -15.91 -2.11
N LYS A 70 -8.40 -14.85 -1.29
CA LYS A 70 -9.18 -14.86 -0.04
C LYS A 70 -10.65 -15.12 -0.30
N ALA A 71 -11.24 -14.48 -1.31
CA ALA A 71 -12.63 -14.71 -1.70
C ALA A 71 -12.88 -16.16 -2.13
N PHE A 72 -11.99 -16.72 -2.95
CA PHE A 72 -12.08 -18.12 -3.39
C PHE A 72 -12.00 -19.12 -2.22
N ARG A 73 -11.06 -18.90 -1.29
CA ARG A 73 -10.96 -19.70 -0.05
C ARG A 73 -12.20 -19.60 0.81
N SER A 74 -12.80 -18.41 0.92
CA SER A 74 -14.02 -18.17 1.70
C SER A 74 -15.21 -18.94 1.12
N GLN A 75 -15.38 -18.93 -0.21
CA GLN A 75 -16.46 -19.66 -0.88
C GLN A 75 -16.38 -21.17 -0.66
N LEU A 76 -15.16 -21.72 -0.61
CA LEU A 76 -14.92 -23.15 -0.42
C LEU A 76 -14.74 -23.55 1.05
N ARG A 77 -14.92 -22.62 2.00
CA ARG A 77 -14.73 -22.82 3.45
C ARG A 77 -13.36 -23.41 3.81
N GLY A 78 -12.33 -23.02 3.05
CA GLY A 78 -10.97 -23.52 3.19
C GLY A 78 -10.45 -24.20 1.93
N VAL A 79 -9.34 -24.92 2.09
CA VAL A 79 -8.68 -25.65 1.00
C VAL A 79 -8.39 -27.06 1.51
N ALA A 80 -9.20 -28.03 1.08
CA ALA A 80 -9.00 -29.44 1.42
C ALA A 80 -8.04 -30.14 0.43
N ASP A 81 -8.09 -29.75 -0.85
CA ASP A 81 -7.24 -30.28 -1.91
C ASP A 81 -6.43 -29.16 -2.56
N LEU A 82 -5.11 -29.16 -2.29
CA LEU A 82 -4.17 -28.17 -2.82
C LEU A 82 -4.02 -28.26 -4.34
N LYS A 83 -4.06 -29.46 -4.93
CA LYS A 83 -3.89 -29.63 -6.38
C LYS A 83 -5.10 -29.08 -7.12
N PHE A 84 -6.31 -29.38 -6.64
CA PHE A 84 -7.54 -28.82 -7.19
C PHE A 84 -7.61 -27.29 -7.02
N PHE A 85 -7.18 -26.79 -5.86
CA PHE A 85 -7.10 -25.36 -5.60
C PHE A 85 -6.15 -24.63 -6.56
N MET A 86 -4.95 -25.16 -6.78
CA MET A 86 -3.99 -24.59 -7.74
C MET A 86 -4.51 -24.65 -9.18
N PHE A 87 -5.17 -25.74 -9.57
CA PHE A 87 -5.82 -25.85 -10.88
C PHE A 87 -6.91 -24.78 -11.09
N ARG A 88 -7.77 -24.55 -10.08
CA ARG A 88 -8.84 -23.54 -10.14
C ARG A 88 -8.27 -22.12 -10.12
N LEU A 89 -7.22 -21.87 -9.34
CA LEU A 89 -6.48 -20.61 -9.39
C LEU A 89 -5.92 -20.38 -10.79
N ALA A 90 -5.17 -21.31 -11.36
CA ALA A 90 -4.61 -21.14 -12.70
C ALA A 90 -5.69 -20.80 -13.75
N ARG A 91 -6.88 -21.39 -13.66
CA ARG A 91 -8.02 -21.09 -14.57
C ARG A 91 -8.71 -19.74 -14.34
N LEU A 92 -8.69 -19.19 -13.13
CA LEU A 92 -9.31 -17.89 -12.82
C LEU A 92 -8.46 -16.70 -13.30
N TYR A 93 -7.21 -16.95 -13.67
CA TYR A 93 -6.21 -15.93 -14.01
C TYR A 93 -5.48 -16.20 -15.34
N ALA A 94 -5.97 -17.16 -16.13
CA ALA A 94 -5.61 -17.33 -17.54
C ALA A 94 -6.43 -16.41 -18.43
#